data_AF-A0A2T6N736-F1
#
_entry.id   AF-A0A2T6N736-F1
#
_cell.length_a   1.000
_cell.length_b   1.000
_cell.length_c   1.000
_cell.angle_alpha   90.00
_cell.angle_beta   90.00
_cell.angle_gamma   90.00
#
_symmetry.space_group_name_H-M   'P 1'
#
loop_
_entity.id
_entity.type
_entity.pdbx_description
1 polymer ?
#
loop_
_entity_poly.entity_id
_entity_poly.type
_entity_poly.pdbx_seq_one_letter_code
_entity_poly.pdbx_strand_id
1 'polypeptide(L)'
;MKIVQSALEMLGIVLLRFKLLPRIWAAALIAVNLTSLFFVDTLYGQAALAAVVSGLIIMVILYSRSGFTRLLGIGHIFWVPMIYWLITEMPFNDGRPYLTE
;
A
#
# COMPACT_ATOMS: atom_id res chain seq x y z
N MET A 1 19.43 6.31 -12.13
CA MET A 1 18.43 6.85 -13.08
C MET A 1 17.30 5.89 -13.45
N LYS A 2 17.53 4.60 -13.74
CA LYS A 2 16.46 3.68 -14.20
C LYS A 2 15.32 3.43 -13.19
N ILE A 3 15.62 3.34 -11.88
CA ILE A 3 14.61 3.00 -10.84
C ILE A 3 13.59 4.13 -10.62
N VAL A 4 14.06 5.37 -10.47
CA VAL A 4 13.19 6.54 -10.27
C VAL A 4 12.29 6.75 -11.49
N GLN A 5 12.85 6.58 -12.70
CA GLN A 5 12.07 6.63 -13.93
C GLN A 5 10.99 5.53 -13.95
N SER A 6 11.34 4.28 -13.64
CA SER A 6 10.37 3.18 -13.54
C SER A 6 9.24 3.46 -12.53
N ALA A 7 9.57 4.05 -11.38
CA ALA A 7 8.57 4.44 -10.39
C ALA A 7 7.62 5.52 -10.92
N LEU A 8 8.15 6.54 -11.59
CA LEU A 8 7.34 7.62 -12.19
C LEU A 8 6.48 7.12 -13.34
N GLU A 9 7.01 6.24 -14.20
CA GLU A 9 6.26 5.63 -15.30
C GLU A 9 5.12 4.75 -14.78
N MET A 10 5.40 3.94 -13.75
CA MET A 10 4.37 3.12 -13.10
C MET A 10 3.27 4.00 -12.49
N LEU A 11 3.64 5.05 -11.76
CA LEU A 11 2.69 6.01 -11.19
C LEU A 11 1.87 6.71 -12.29
N GLY A 12 2.53 7.14 -13.36
CA GLY A 12 1.87 7.78 -14.51
C GLY A 12 0.87 6.86 -15.20
N ILE A 13 1.20 5.58 -15.39
CA ILE A 13 0.27 4.59 -15.96
C ILE A 13 -0.98 4.46 -15.08
N VAL A 14 -0.80 4.32 -13.78
CA VAL A 14 -1.90 4.14 -12.83
C VAL A 14 -2.80 5.39 -12.76
N LEU A 15 -2.20 6.58 -12.73
CA LEU A 15 -2.92 7.83 -12.56
C LEU A 15 -3.50 8.42 -13.85
N LEU A 16 -2.97 8.08 -15.03
CA LEU A 16 -3.35 8.74 -16.28
C LEU A 16 -3.87 7.78 -17.35
N ARG A 17 -3.43 6.52 -17.38
CA ARG A 17 -3.73 5.59 -18.48
C ARG A 17 -4.96 4.70 -18.22
N PHE A 18 -5.31 4.47 -16.96
CA PHE A 18 -6.48 3.64 -16.60
C PHE A 18 -7.80 4.32 -16.97
N LYS A 19 -8.84 3.50 -17.19
CA LYS A 19 -10.23 3.98 -17.31
C LYS A 19 -10.64 4.72 -16.03
N LEU A 20 -11.63 5.60 -16.13
CA LEU A 20 -12.01 6.53 -15.06
C LEU A 20 -12.25 5.84 -13.70
N LEU A 21 -13.05 4.78 -13.65
CA LEU A 21 -13.36 4.07 -12.40
C LEU A 21 -12.10 3.42 -11.76
N PRO A 22 -11.33 2.55 -12.46
CA PRO A 22 -10.07 2.03 -11.92
C PRO A 22 -9.04 3.09 -11.55
N ARG A 23 -9.02 4.22 -12.27
CA ARG A 23 -8.14 5.35 -11.98
C ARG A 23 -8.49 6.02 -10.66
N ILE A 24 -9.78 6.33 -10.43
CA ILE A 24 -10.26 6.90 -9.17
C ILE A 24 -9.98 5.92 -8.03
N TRP A 25 -10.28 4.64 -8.25
CA TRP A 25 -10.01 3.59 -7.27
C TRP A 25 -8.53 3.51 -6.88
N ALA A 26 -7.64 3.48 -7.88
CA ALA A 26 -6.20 3.44 -7.62
C ALA A 26 -5.68 4.71 -6.91
N ALA A 27 -6.16 5.89 -7.31
CA ALA A 27 -5.81 7.14 -6.64
C ALA A 27 -6.29 7.16 -5.19
N ALA A 28 -7.51 6.66 -4.91
CA ALA A 28 -8.03 6.52 -3.57
C ALA A 28 -7.19 5.55 -2.73
N LEU A 29 -6.79 4.40 -3.28
CA LEU A 29 -5.90 3.46 -2.59
C LEU A 29 -4.55 4.09 -2.27
N ILE A 30 -3.95 4.85 -3.19
CA ILE A 30 -2.69 5.58 -2.91
C ILE A 30 -2.91 6.56 -1.76
N ALA A 31 -3.98 7.35 -1.79
CA ALA A 31 -4.29 8.32 -0.75
C ALA A 31 -4.49 7.65 0.62
N VAL A 32 -5.25 6.55 0.68
CA VAL A 32 -5.46 5.78 1.92
C VAL A 32 -4.15 5.19 2.44
N ASN A 33 -3.27 4.68 1.58
CA ASN A 33 -1.98 4.17 2.04
C ASN A 33 -1.06 5.30 2.54
N LEU A 34 -1.13 6.49 1.94
CA LEU A 34 -0.38 7.66 2.41
C LEU A 34 -0.85 8.14 3.79
N THR A 35 -2.07 7.83 4.23
CA THR A 35 -2.49 8.22 5.58
C THR A 35 -1.66 7.54 6.67
N SER A 36 -1.02 6.39 6.38
CA SER A 36 -0.08 5.74 7.30
C SER A 36 1.06 6.67 7.75
N LEU A 37 1.43 7.67 6.95
CA LEU A 37 2.43 8.67 7.31
C LEU A 37 1.98 9.55 8.48
N PHE A 38 0.68 9.81 8.64
CA PHE A 38 0.14 10.53 9.80
C PHE A 38 0.16 9.68 11.08
N PHE A 39 0.29 8.36 10.96
CA PHE A 39 0.29 7.41 12.07
C PHE A 39 1.67 6.78 12.30
N VAL A 40 2.74 7.41 11.81
CA VAL A 40 4.10 6.87 11.89
C VAL A 40 4.60 6.66 13.32
N ASP A 41 4.07 7.40 14.29
CA ASP A 41 4.38 7.23 15.71
C ASP A 41 3.69 6.02 16.35
N THR A 42 2.75 5.39 15.63
CA THR A 42 2.02 4.19 16.10
C THR A 42 2.56 2.93 15.44
N LEU A 43 2.58 1.81 16.18
CA LEU A 43 2.99 0.52 15.63
C LEU A 43 2.15 0.10 14.41
N TYR A 44 0.84 0.39 14.45
CA TYR A 44 -0.09 0.10 13.36
C TYR A 44 0.22 0.89 12.09
N GLY A 45 0.51 2.19 12.21
CA GLY A 45 0.91 3.02 11.08
C GLY A 45 2.27 2.61 10.52
N GLN A 46 3.23 2.24 11.37
CA GLN A 46 4.53 1.71 10.93
C GLN A 46 4.39 0.39 10.17
N ALA A 47 3.55 -0.53 10.65
CA ALA A 47 3.29 -1.80 9.95
C ALA A 47 2.65 -1.58 8.58
N ALA A 48 1.67 -0.66 8.49
CA ALA A 48 1.06 -0.26 7.23
C ALA A 48 2.07 0.36 6.27
N LEU A 49 2.88 1.30 6.76
CA LEU A 49 3.92 1.95 5.97
C LEU A 49 4.97 0.95 5.47
N ALA A 50 5.38 0.01 6.32
CA ALA A 50 6.34 -1.04 5.96
C ALA A 50 5.79 -1.94 4.84
N ALA A 51 4.52 -2.34 4.92
CA ALA A 51 3.88 -3.15 3.87
C ALA A 51 3.78 -2.39 2.54
N VAL A 52 3.43 -1.10 2.58
CA VAL A 52 3.34 -0.23 1.41
C VAL A 52 4.70 -0.04 0.76
N VAL A 53 5.71 0.34 1.54
CA VAL A 53 7.07 0.57 1.03
C VAL A 53 7.66 -0.71 0.45
N SER A 54 7.51 -1.84 1.15
CA SER A 54 8.02 -3.14 0.68
C SER A 54 7.34 -3.56 -0.62
N GLY A 55 6.01 -3.41 -0.70
CA GLY A 55 5.25 -3.71 -1.92
C GLY A 55 5.67 -2.82 -3.08
N LEU A 56 5.82 -1.51 -2.84
CA LEU A 56 6.25 -0.54 -3.84
C LEU A 56 7.65 -0.88 -4.38
N ILE A 57 8.61 -1.22 -3.51
CA ILE A 57 9.95 -1.62 -3.91
C ILE A 57 9.90 -2.84 -4.83
N ILE A 58 9.14 -3.88 -4.46
CA ILE A 58 8.98 -5.07 -5.30
C ILE A 58 8.36 -4.70 -6.65
N MET A 59 7.30 -3.89 -6.68
CA MET A 59 6.65 -3.49 -7.94
C MET A 59 7.59 -2.72 -8.85
N VAL A 60 8.38 -1.79 -8.32
CA VAL A 60 9.36 -1.03 -9.11
C VAL A 60 10.45 -1.94 -9.67
N ILE A 61 10.94 -2.91 -8.87
CA ILE A 61 11.92 -3.90 -9.34
C ILE A 61 11.31 -4.76 -10.46
N LEU A 62 10.10 -5.30 -10.28
CA LEU A 62 9.43 -6.11 -11.29
C LEU A 62 9.14 -5.33 -12.57
N TYR A 63 8.66 -4.09 -12.43
CA TYR A 63 8.41 -3.19 -13.56
C TYR A 63 9.69 -2.92 -14.36
N SER A 64 10.81 -2.67 -13.67
CA SER A 64 12.09 -2.41 -14.34
C SER A 64 12.60 -3.59 -15.18
N ARG A 65 12.13 -4.82 -14.90
CA ARG A 65 12.55 -6.04 -15.59
C ARG A 65 11.56 -6.52 -16.65
N SER A 66 10.26 -6.38 -16.39
CA SER A 66 9.21 -7.01 -17.20
C SER A 66 8.13 -6.04 -17.67
N GLY A 67 8.23 -4.75 -17.32
CA GLY A 67 7.21 -3.74 -17.64
C GLY A 67 5.89 -3.93 -16.87
N PHE A 68 4.82 -3.30 -17.35
CA PHE A 68 3.51 -3.32 -16.70
C PHE A 68 2.75 -4.63 -16.98
N THR A 69 3.14 -5.71 -16.31
CA THR A 69 2.53 -7.05 -16.43
C THR A 69 1.69 -7.40 -15.21
N ARG A 70 0.93 -8.50 -15.28
CA ARG A 70 0.14 -9.02 -14.14
C ARG A 70 1.00 -9.34 -12.91
N LEU A 71 2.29 -9.58 -13.09
CA LEU A 71 3.23 -9.87 -11.99
C LEU A 71 3.41 -8.69 -11.02
N LEU A 72 3.17 -7.44 -11.46
CA LEU A 72 3.19 -6.29 -10.54
C LEU A 72 2.21 -6.47 -9.36
N GLY A 73 1.12 -7.20 -9.56
CA GLY A 73 0.16 -7.51 -8.50
C GLY A 73 0.79 -8.21 -7.28
N ILE A 74 1.89 -8.95 -7.46
CA ILE A 74 2.57 -9.70 -6.38
C ILE A 74 3.10 -8.78 -5.28
N GLY A 75 3.41 -7.51 -5.57
CA GLY A 75 3.85 -6.57 -4.53
C GLY A 75 2.84 -6.39 -3.39
N HIS A 76 1.56 -6.70 -3.61
CA HIS A 76 0.52 -6.64 -2.58
C HIS A 76 0.55 -7.83 -1.61
N ILE A 77 1.45 -8.81 -1.79
CA ILE A 77 1.52 -9.99 -0.91
C ILE A 77 1.78 -9.62 0.55
N PHE A 78 2.48 -8.51 0.80
CA PHE A 78 2.75 -8.00 2.15
C PHE A 78 1.49 -7.53 2.88
N TRP A 79 0.39 -7.27 2.17
CA TRP A 79 -0.86 -6.91 2.81
C TRP A 79 -1.48 -8.09 3.54
N VAL A 80 -1.27 -9.33 3.07
CA VAL A 80 -1.85 -10.52 3.68
C VAL A 80 -1.39 -10.70 5.14
N PRO A 81 -0.07 -10.77 5.45
CA PRO A 81 0.37 -10.89 6.83
C PRO A 81 0.04 -9.65 7.67
N MET A 82 0.11 -8.45 7.08
CA MET A 82 -0.24 -7.20 7.78
C MET A 82 -1.72 -7.19 8.20
N ILE A 83 -2.63 -7.49 7.28
CA ILE A 83 -4.08 -7.53 7.55
C ILE A 83 -4.37 -8.62 8.57
N TYR A 84 -3.76 -9.80 8.43
CA TYR A 84 -3.90 -10.88 9.40
C TYR A 84 -3.52 -10.41 10.81
N TRP A 85 -2.34 -9.78 10.95
CA TRP A 85 -1.88 -9.25 12.23
C TRP A 85 -2.80 -8.16 12.79
N LEU A 86 -3.23 -7.21 11.96
CA LEU A 86 -4.17 -6.16 12.36
C LEU A 86 -5.50 -6.74 12.87
N ILE A 87 -6.03 -7.76 12.21
CA ILE A 87 -7.27 -8.43 12.64
C ILE A 87 -7.07 -9.16 13.97
N THR A 88 -5.92 -9.77 14.21
CA THR A 88 -5.64 -10.47 15.48
C THR A 88 -5.43 -9.52 16.65
N GLU A 89 -4.90 -8.32 16.40
CA GLU A 89 -4.71 -7.28 17.40
C GLU A 89 -5.95 -6.40 17.59
N MET A 90 -6.93 -6.45 16.67
CA MET A 90 -8.18 -5.75 16.86
C MET A 90 -8.86 -6.30 18.12
N PRO A 91 -9.09 -5.47 19.14
CA PRO A 91 -9.79 -5.92 20.32
C PRO A 91 -11.17 -6.40 19.91
N PHE A 92 -11.57 -7.60 20.37
CA PHE A 92 -12.95 -8.07 20.25
C PHE A 92 -13.83 -7.04 20.94
N ASN A 93 -14.44 -6.17 20.13
CA ASN A 93 -15.20 -5.03 20.62
C ASN A 93 -16.44 -5.53 21.38
N ASP A 94 -16.39 -5.48 22.70
CA ASP A 94 -17.56 -5.54 23.58
C ASP A 94 -18.28 -4.17 23.63
N GLY A 95 -17.96 -3.25 22.71
CA GLY A 95 -18.59 -1.95 22.55
C GLY A 95 -18.00 -0.86 23.45
N ARG A 96 -16.95 -1.16 24.23
CA ARG A 96 -16.41 -0.21 25.21
C ARG A 96 -15.29 0.64 24.59
N PRO A 97 -15.36 1.97 24.68
CA PRO A 97 -14.24 2.82 24.30
C PRO A 97 -13.05 2.51 25.24
N TYR A 98 -11.86 2.32 24.65
CA TYR A 98 -10.60 2.28 25.40
C TYR A 98 -10.35 3.67 25.98
N LEU A 99 -10.90 3.92 27.17
CA LEU A 99 -10.44 5.00 28.03
C LEU A 99 -9.17 4.47 28.70
N THR A 100 -8.05 5.08 28.33
CA THR A 100 -6.74 4.94 28.96
C THR A 100 -6.83 4.96 30.48
N GLU A 101 -6.21 3.96 31.13
CA GLU A 101 -5.67 4.14 32.49
C GLU A 101 -4.46 5.08 32.47
#